data_AF-A0A6P9B1F2-F1
#
_entry.id   AF-A0A6P9B1F2-F1
#
_cell.length_a   1.000
_cell.length_b   1.000
_cell.length_c   1.000
_cell.angle_alpha   90.00
_cell.angle_beta   90.00
_cell.angle_gamma   90.00
#
_symmetry.space_group_name_H-M   'P 1'
#
loop_
_entity.id
_entity.type
_entity.pdbx_description
1 polymer ?
#
loop_
_entity_poly.entity_id
_entity_poly.type
_entity_poly.pdbx_seq_one_letter_code
_entity_poly.pdbx_strand_id
1 'polypeptide(L)'
;MPSSSSAGSSRPEGRQTPRTRRRRSACGRQVETACRLQLSLSGKRPSEHLQQPLPEEAASLQETPFGVFRLPAGDPFSEDKTVLWLGLQGLAFALVCDPDENLMLAEGTLRLLGNALLEHLKLLSTGSNVLLKADRTEAVLEKFLPHGQLLFLNDQFVVGLERELSVHLGK
;
A
#
# COMPACT_ATOMS: atom_id res chain seq x y z
N MET A 1 -27.25 -50.36 4.47
CA MET A 1 -26.09 -50.22 5.39
C MET A 1 -25.53 -48.82 5.18
N PRO A 2 -25.57 -47.96 6.21
CA PRO A 2 -25.32 -46.53 6.12
C PRO A 2 -23.85 -46.17 6.41
N SER A 3 -23.57 -44.86 6.30
CA SER A 3 -22.50 -44.11 6.96
C SER A 3 -21.19 -43.91 6.20
N SER A 4 -21.00 -42.69 5.69
CA SER A 4 -19.78 -41.89 5.89
C SER A 4 -20.07 -40.47 5.39
N SER A 5 -20.52 -39.58 6.28
CA SER A 5 -19.67 -38.70 7.08
C SER A 5 -19.35 -37.40 6.34
N SER A 6 -20.02 -36.35 6.81
CA SER A 6 -19.69 -34.94 6.63
C SER A 6 -18.21 -34.68 6.91
N ALA A 7 -17.48 -34.15 5.94
CA ALA A 7 -16.29 -33.37 6.19
C ALA A 7 -16.64 -31.91 5.92
N GLY A 8 -17.12 -31.23 6.98
CA GLY A 8 -17.17 -29.78 7.00
C GLY A 8 -15.75 -29.26 6.78
N SER A 9 -15.52 -28.68 5.61
CA SER A 9 -14.28 -27.98 5.29
C SER A 9 -14.30 -26.63 6.00
N SER A 10 -13.99 -26.63 7.29
CA SER A 10 -13.60 -25.43 8.02
C SER A 10 -12.25 -24.99 7.49
N ARG A 11 -12.26 -24.13 6.47
CA ARG A 11 -11.09 -23.37 6.01
C ARG A 11 -10.46 -22.65 7.21
N PRO A 12 -9.15 -22.78 7.45
CA PRO A 12 -8.51 -21.94 8.45
C PRO A 12 -8.28 -20.56 7.84
N GLU A 13 -9.16 -19.61 8.14
CA GLU A 13 -8.87 -18.18 7.99
C GLU A 13 -7.65 -17.83 8.84
N GLY A 14 -6.66 -17.15 8.24
CA GLY A 14 -5.65 -16.39 8.98
C GLY A 14 -4.19 -16.86 8.93
N ARG A 15 -3.83 -18.01 8.35
CA ARG A 15 -2.40 -18.41 8.26
C ARG A 15 -1.78 -17.93 6.93
N GLN A 16 -1.19 -16.73 6.96
CA GLN A 16 -0.35 -16.25 5.84
C GLN A 16 0.72 -17.31 5.52
N THR A 17 0.80 -17.73 4.26
CA THR A 17 1.79 -18.75 3.88
C THR A 17 3.21 -18.22 4.15
N PRO A 18 4.16 -19.09 4.55
CA PRO A 18 5.56 -18.69 4.75
C PRO A 18 6.15 -17.96 3.53
N ARG A 19 5.69 -18.33 2.33
CA ARG A 19 6.09 -17.73 1.06
C ARG A 19 5.58 -16.29 0.93
N THR A 20 4.32 -16.01 1.26
CA THR A 20 3.76 -14.63 1.27
C THR A 20 4.52 -13.72 2.21
N ARG A 21 4.85 -14.21 3.42
CA ARG A 21 5.66 -13.43 4.38
C ARG A 21 7.04 -13.11 3.84
N ARG A 22 7.71 -14.08 3.22
CA ARG A 22 9.03 -13.87 2.58
C ARG A 22 8.96 -12.85 1.44
N ARG A 23 7.94 -12.92 0.56
CA ARG A 23 7.71 -11.93 -0.51
C ARG A 23 7.59 -10.52 0.03
N ARG A 24 6.72 -10.33 1.03
CA ARG A 24 6.51 -9.03 1.67
C ARG A 24 7.78 -8.50 2.33
N SER A 25 8.51 -9.34 3.07
CA SER A 25 9.77 -8.92 3.71
C SER A 25 10.88 -8.60 2.70
N ALA A 26 10.98 -9.35 1.60
CA ALA A 26 11.95 -9.08 0.54
C ALA A 26 11.65 -7.75 -0.16
N CYS A 27 10.40 -7.53 -0.56
CA CYS A 27 9.95 -6.27 -1.14
C CYS A 27 10.18 -5.09 -0.19
N GLY A 28 9.77 -5.23 1.08
CA GLY A 28 9.93 -4.17 2.09
C GLY A 28 11.38 -3.70 2.26
N ARG A 29 12.36 -4.63 2.30
CA ARG A 29 13.78 -4.27 2.39
C ARG A 29 14.29 -3.50 1.17
N GLN A 30 13.83 -3.89 -0.03
CA GLN A 30 14.22 -3.23 -1.28
C GLN A 30 13.64 -1.80 -1.34
N VAL A 31 12.37 -1.64 -0.98
CA VAL A 31 11.71 -0.33 -0.89
C VAL A 31 12.37 0.56 0.16
N GLU A 32 12.69 0.02 1.34
CA GLU A 32 13.41 0.77 2.38
C GLU A 32 14.77 1.27 1.87
N THR A 33 15.52 0.40 1.17
CA THR A 33 16.82 0.75 0.60
C THR A 33 16.67 1.82 -0.48
N ALA A 34 15.72 1.67 -1.41
CA ALA A 34 15.43 2.66 -2.45
C ALA A 34 15.06 4.02 -1.85
N CYS A 35 14.20 4.04 -0.83
CA CYS A 35 13.79 5.25 -0.14
C CYS A 35 14.99 5.93 0.56
N ARG A 36 15.81 5.17 1.30
CA ARG A 36 17.02 5.70 1.96
C ARG A 36 18.03 6.26 0.95
N LEU A 37 18.24 5.58 -0.18
CA LEU A 37 19.11 6.05 -1.25
C LEU A 37 18.59 7.36 -1.82
N GLN A 38 17.31 7.43 -2.15
CA GLN A 38 16.69 8.64 -2.71
C GLN A 38 16.77 9.83 -1.74
N LEU A 39 16.53 9.60 -0.44
CA LEU A 39 16.69 10.62 0.59
C LEU A 39 18.14 11.10 0.69
N SER A 40 19.11 10.17 0.65
CA SER A 40 20.53 10.49 0.71
C SER A 40 20.99 11.32 -0.49
N LEU A 41 20.48 11.01 -1.68
CA LEU A 41 20.77 11.75 -2.92
C LEU A 41 20.05 13.10 -2.98
N SER A 42 18.87 13.21 -2.38
CA SER A 42 18.11 14.46 -2.34
C SER A 42 18.76 15.54 -1.48
N GLY A 43 19.78 15.20 -0.66
CA GLY A 43 20.45 16.14 0.26
C GLY A 43 19.56 16.66 1.41
N LYS A 44 18.26 16.35 1.38
CA LYS A 44 17.28 16.61 2.44
C LYS A 44 17.62 15.67 3.60
N ARG A 45 18.36 16.16 4.60
CA ARG A 45 18.64 15.40 5.83
C ARG A 45 17.29 15.02 6.47
N PRO A 46 17.14 13.80 7.01
CA PRO A 46 16.01 13.49 7.88
C PRO A 46 15.99 14.55 8.98
N SER A 47 14.97 15.40 8.98
CA SER A 47 14.85 16.42 10.01
C SER A 47 14.70 15.69 11.34
N GLU A 48 15.71 15.78 12.22
CA GLU A 48 15.66 15.27 13.60
C GLU A 48 14.57 15.97 14.44
N HIS A 49 13.81 16.87 13.82
CA HIS A 49 12.74 17.63 14.42
C HIS A 49 11.37 16.94 14.25
N LEU A 50 11.19 15.77 14.87
CA LEU A 50 9.88 15.11 15.01
C LEU A 50 8.94 15.81 16.02
N GLN A 51 9.12 17.11 16.30
CA GLN A 51 8.38 17.83 17.36
C GLN A 51 7.79 19.20 16.99
N GLN A 52 7.79 19.59 15.71
CA GLN A 52 7.06 20.80 15.30
C GLN A 52 5.92 20.42 14.36
N PRO A 53 4.68 20.89 14.63
CA PRO A 53 3.61 20.82 13.66
C PRO A 53 4.07 21.62 12.44
N LEU A 54 4.37 20.92 11.34
CA LEU A 54 4.65 21.58 10.08
C LEU A 54 3.40 22.39 9.70
N PRO A 55 3.55 23.66 9.24
CA PRO A 55 2.42 24.41 8.71
C PRO A 55 1.69 23.57 7.66
N GLU A 56 0.36 23.60 7.74
CA GLU A 56 -0.61 22.92 6.88
C GLU A 56 -0.61 23.46 5.44
N GLU A 57 0.56 23.83 4.92
CA GLU A 57 0.70 24.39 3.60
C GLU A 57 1.12 23.26 2.66
N ALA A 58 0.10 22.67 2.01
CA ALA A 58 0.14 21.78 0.87
C ALA A 58 1.56 21.39 0.40
N ALA A 59 2.15 20.38 1.05
CA ALA A 59 3.24 19.62 0.46
C ALA A 59 2.68 19.02 -0.83
N SER A 60 2.93 19.69 -1.95
CA SER A 60 2.43 19.27 -3.24
C SER A 60 2.87 17.82 -3.48
N LEU A 61 1.95 16.96 -3.92
CA LEU A 61 2.21 15.55 -4.23
C LEU A 61 3.38 15.35 -5.22
N GLN A 62 3.87 16.43 -5.83
CA GLN A 62 5.04 16.50 -6.71
C GLN A 62 6.37 16.24 -6.00
N GLU A 63 6.50 16.48 -4.69
CA GLU A 63 7.74 16.22 -3.95
C GLU A 63 7.76 14.87 -3.22
N THR A 64 6.72 14.06 -3.39
CA THR A 64 6.61 12.77 -2.71
C THR A 64 7.60 11.77 -3.32
N PRO A 65 8.56 11.20 -2.55
CA PRO A 65 9.48 10.21 -3.06
C PRO A 65 8.74 9.06 -3.75
N PHE A 66 9.01 8.88 -5.03
CA PHE A 66 8.44 7.80 -5.82
C PHE A 66 9.54 7.12 -6.61
N GLY A 67 9.41 5.82 -6.83
CA GLY A 67 10.32 5.09 -7.68
C GLY A 67 9.74 3.77 -8.15
N VAL A 68 10.42 3.22 -9.15
CA VAL A 68 10.10 1.91 -9.72
C VAL A 68 11.38 1.09 -9.81
N PHE A 69 11.29 -0.20 -9.50
CA PHE A 69 12.38 -1.14 -9.71
C PHE A 69 11.84 -2.51 -10.08
N ARG A 70 12.70 -3.36 -10.67
CA ARG A 70 12.35 -4.73 -11.03
C ARG A 70 12.90 -5.70 -9.99
N LEU A 71 12.09 -6.69 -9.65
CA LEU A 71 12.49 -7.88 -8.91
C LEU A 71 12.61 -9.03 -9.90
N PRO A 72 13.82 -9.57 -10.16
CA PRO A 72 13.96 -10.70 -11.05
C PRO A 72 13.32 -11.96 -10.45
N ALA A 73 12.94 -12.90 -11.31
CA ALA A 73 12.48 -14.22 -10.91
C ALA A 73 13.53 -14.92 -10.01
N GLY A 74 13.07 -15.54 -8.92
CA GLY A 74 13.91 -16.19 -7.92
C GLY A 74 13.13 -16.52 -6.64
N ASP A 75 13.82 -16.91 -5.56
CA ASP A 75 13.14 -16.94 -4.25
C ASP A 75 12.94 -15.50 -3.75
N PRO A 76 11.71 -15.02 -3.46
CA PRO A 76 10.43 -15.75 -3.36
C PRO A 76 9.42 -15.55 -4.52
N PHE A 77 9.79 -14.87 -5.60
CA PHE A 77 8.92 -14.59 -6.76
C PHE A 77 9.24 -15.53 -7.93
N SER A 78 8.29 -16.39 -8.31
CA SER A 78 8.49 -17.35 -9.41
C SER A 78 8.71 -16.71 -10.78
N GLU A 79 8.32 -15.44 -10.92
CA GLU A 79 8.39 -14.65 -12.13
C GLU A 79 8.96 -13.29 -11.79
N ASP A 80 9.42 -12.58 -12.81
CA ASP A 80 9.76 -11.17 -12.69
C ASP A 80 8.56 -10.37 -12.18
N LYS A 81 8.83 -9.41 -11.30
CA LYS A 81 7.83 -8.44 -10.81
C LYS A 81 8.36 -7.04 -10.96
N THR A 82 7.45 -6.09 -11.16
CA THR A 82 7.76 -4.66 -11.11
C THR A 82 7.20 -4.10 -9.83
N VAL A 83 8.02 -3.39 -9.05
CA VAL A 83 7.58 -2.77 -7.80
C VAL A 83 7.57 -1.27 -7.98
N LEU A 84 6.39 -0.67 -7.79
CA LEU A 84 6.23 0.76 -7.64
C LEU A 84 6.17 1.08 -6.15
N TRP A 85 6.84 2.14 -5.72
CA TRP A 85 6.80 2.55 -4.32
C TRP A 85 6.64 4.06 -4.19
N LEU A 86 5.99 4.46 -3.10
CA LEU A 86 5.66 5.83 -2.77
C LEU A 86 5.95 6.08 -1.28
N GLY A 87 6.86 7.01 -0.99
CA GLY A 87 7.20 7.43 0.36
C GLY A 87 6.36 8.61 0.80
N LEU A 88 5.53 8.46 1.83
CA LEU A 88 4.58 9.47 2.30
C LEU A 88 4.70 9.60 3.82
N GLN A 89 5.12 10.78 4.29
CA GLN A 89 5.14 11.14 5.71
C GLN A 89 5.82 10.11 6.63
N GLY A 90 6.99 9.59 6.22
CA GLY A 90 7.75 8.59 6.98
C GLY A 90 7.26 7.14 6.81
N LEU A 91 6.21 6.91 6.02
CA LEU A 91 5.78 5.58 5.58
C LEU A 91 6.20 5.35 4.12
N ALA A 92 6.28 4.07 3.73
CA ALA A 92 6.45 3.68 2.34
C ALA A 92 5.35 2.70 1.95
N PHE A 93 4.64 3.02 0.88
CA PHE A 93 3.66 2.17 0.23
C PHE A 93 4.32 1.51 -0.98
N ALA A 94 3.99 0.25 -1.23
CA ALA A 94 4.56 -0.49 -2.34
C ALA A 94 3.49 -1.35 -3.00
N LEU A 95 3.46 -1.31 -4.34
CA LEU A 95 2.61 -2.14 -5.17
C LEU A 95 3.51 -3.06 -6.00
N VAL A 96 3.31 -4.37 -5.85
CA VAL A 96 4.06 -5.39 -6.58
C VAL A 96 3.20 -5.85 -7.74
N CYS A 97 3.64 -5.53 -8.95
CA CYS A 97 2.91 -5.79 -10.18
C CYS A 97 3.54 -6.92 -11.00
N ASP A 98 2.70 -7.59 -11.76
CA ASP A 98 3.12 -8.54 -12.79
C ASP A 98 3.68 -7.78 -14.02
N PRO A 99 4.52 -8.43 -14.86
CA PRO A 99 5.22 -7.76 -15.97
C PRO A 99 4.29 -7.13 -17.02
N ASP A 100 3.08 -7.65 -17.15
CA ASP A 100 2.06 -7.27 -18.12
C ASP A 100 1.05 -6.24 -17.59
N GLU A 101 1.13 -5.88 -16.30
CA GLU A 101 0.27 -4.86 -15.72
C GLU A 101 0.62 -3.44 -16.19
N ASN A 102 -0.40 -2.59 -16.27
CA ASN A 102 -0.24 -1.21 -16.70
C ASN A 102 0.38 -0.35 -15.58
N LEU A 103 1.67 -0.05 -15.70
CA LEU A 103 2.42 0.73 -14.70
C LEU A 103 1.89 2.15 -14.50
N MET A 104 1.32 2.79 -15.53
CA MET A 104 0.73 4.13 -15.39
C MET A 104 -0.51 4.08 -14.50
N LEU A 105 -1.36 3.07 -14.68
CA LEU A 105 -2.53 2.84 -13.81
C LEU A 105 -2.09 2.44 -12.40
N ALA A 106 -1.05 1.61 -12.28
CA ALA A 106 -0.49 1.20 -11.01
C ALA A 106 0.04 2.41 -10.21
N GLU A 107 0.76 3.32 -10.85
CA GLU A 107 1.25 4.55 -10.22
C GLU A 107 0.08 5.43 -9.75
N GLY A 108 -0.88 5.71 -10.63
CA GLY A 108 -2.05 6.52 -10.29
C GLY A 108 -2.82 5.93 -9.12
N THR A 109 -3.04 4.61 -9.13
CA THR A 109 -3.70 3.88 -8.05
C THR A 109 -2.92 3.94 -6.74
N LEU A 110 -1.59 3.77 -6.78
CA LEU A 110 -0.73 3.85 -5.60
C LEU A 110 -0.73 5.24 -4.96
N ARG A 111 -0.76 6.31 -5.78
CA ARG A 111 -0.86 7.69 -5.31
C ARG A 111 -2.20 7.96 -4.63
N LEU A 112 -3.31 7.54 -5.25
CA LEU A 112 -4.65 7.65 -4.69
C LEU A 112 -4.77 6.89 -3.36
N LEU A 113 -4.30 5.64 -3.33
CA LEU A 113 -4.26 4.82 -2.12
C LEU A 113 -3.44 5.47 -1.02
N GLY A 114 -2.24 5.97 -1.33
CA GLY A 114 -1.38 6.64 -0.36
C GLY A 114 -2.08 7.81 0.33
N ASN A 115 -2.77 8.65 -0.46
CA ASN A 115 -3.54 9.78 0.05
C ASN A 115 -4.74 9.33 0.89
N ALA A 116 -5.57 8.42 0.37
CA ALA A 116 -6.75 7.92 1.08
C ALA A 116 -6.38 7.24 2.41
N LEU A 117 -5.28 6.48 2.44
CA LEU A 117 -4.80 5.82 3.65
C LEU A 117 -4.25 6.83 4.66
N LEU A 118 -3.53 7.87 4.23
CA LEU A 118 -3.09 8.93 5.14
C LEU A 118 -4.26 9.70 5.74
N GLU A 119 -5.22 10.11 4.90
CA GLU A 119 -6.36 10.92 5.28
C GLU A 119 -7.31 10.16 6.21
N HIS A 120 -7.81 9.01 5.77
CA HIS A 120 -8.87 8.31 6.49
C HIS A 120 -8.34 7.50 7.68
N LEU A 121 -7.10 7.01 7.60
CA LEU A 121 -6.52 6.23 8.69
C LEU A 121 -5.71 7.08 9.65
N LYS A 122 -5.58 8.41 9.46
CA LYS A 122 -4.83 9.31 10.34
C LYS A 122 -3.52 8.66 10.84
N LEU A 123 -2.76 8.04 9.93
CA LEU A 123 -1.67 7.11 10.30
C LEU A 123 -0.58 7.77 11.14
N LEU A 124 -0.56 9.11 11.18
CA LEU A 124 0.44 9.97 11.81
C LEU A 124 -0.08 10.69 13.05
N SER A 125 -1.34 10.46 13.46
CA SER A 125 -1.85 11.04 14.70
C SER A 125 -1.18 10.37 15.90
N THR A 126 -0.75 11.16 16.89
CA THR A 126 -0.09 10.68 18.11
C THR A 126 -0.91 9.55 18.76
N GLY A 127 -0.36 8.33 18.81
CA GLY A 127 -1.06 7.14 19.33
C GLY A 127 -1.80 6.29 18.29
N SER A 128 -1.65 6.57 16.99
CA SER A 128 -2.23 5.75 15.92
C SER A 128 -1.58 4.38 15.82
N ASN A 129 -2.20 3.35 16.41
CA ASN A 129 -1.85 1.97 16.17
C ASN A 129 -2.40 1.52 14.81
N VAL A 130 -1.53 1.45 13.80
CA VAL A 130 -1.87 0.97 12.43
C VAL A 130 -2.55 -0.41 12.47
N LEU A 131 -2.19 -1.26 13.43
CA LEU A 131 -2.79 -2.58 13.64
C LEU A 131 -4.29 -2.50 14.01
N LEU A 132 -4.74 -1.44 14.68
CA LEU A 132 -6.16 -1.24 15.03
C LEU A 132 -6.99 -0.74 13.85
N LYS A 133 -6.35 -0.40 12.73
CA LYS A 133 -7.01 0.12 11.51
C LYS A 133 -6.90 -0.85 10.34
N ALA A 134 -6.58 -2.12 10.60
CA ALA A 134 -6.49 -3.16 9.58
C ALA A 134 -7.81 -3.27 8.79
N ASP A 135 -8.95 -3.35 9.47
CA ASP A 135 -10.28 -3.43 8.85
C ASP A 135 -10.58 -2.23 7.94
N ARG A 136 -10.17 -1.03 8.37
CA ARG A 136 -10.33 0.20 7.57
C ARG A 136 -9.38 0.23 6.37
N THR A 137 -8.16 -0.28 6.54
CA THR A 137 -7.19 -0.43 5.45
C THR A 137 -7.73 -1.40 4.41
N GLU A 138 -8.30 -2.53 4.85
CA GLU A 138 -8.94 -3.51 3.99
C GLU A 138 -10.12 -2.90 3.22
N ALA A 139 -11.01 -2.16 3.89
CA ALA A 139 -12.12 -1.47 3.23
C ALA A 139 -11.67 -0.47 2.14
N VAL A 140 -10.58 0.26 2.38
CA VAL A 140 -9.99 1.15 1.36
C VAL A 140 -9.42 0.33 0.19
N LEU A 141 -8.69 -0.75 0.49
CA LEU A 141 -8.11 -1.63 -0.53
C LEU A 141 -9.20 -2.31 -1.37
N GLU A 142 -10.31 -2.75 -0.78
CA GLU A 142 -11.42 -3.36 -1.51
C GLU A 142 -12.06 -2.42 -2.53
N LYS A 143 -12.03 -1.09 -2.28
CA LYS A 143 -12.58 -0.09 -3.20
C LYS A 143 -11.63 0.25 -4.34
N PHE A 144 -10.34 0.46 -4.03
CA PHE A 144 -9.35 0.89 -5.03
C PHE A 144 -8.69 -0.27 -5.79
N LEU A 145 -8.54 -1.43 -5.13
CA LEU A 145 -7.88 -2.63 -5.63
C LEU A 145 -8.70 -3.89 -5.28
N PRO A 146 -9.93 -4.02 -5.81
CA PRO A 146 -10.75 -5.20 -5.56
C PRO A 146 -10.00 -6.45 -6.02
N HIS A 147 -9.78 -7.38 -5.10
CA HIS A 147 -8.98 -8.60 -5.33
C HIS A 147 -7.55 -8.35 -5.85
N GLY A 148 -7.00 -7.16 -5.65
CA GLY A 148 -5.70 -6.76 -6.17
C GLY A 148 -5.70 -6.32 -7.64
N GLN A 149 -6.87 -6.12 -8.25
CA GLN A 149 -6.97 -5.71 -9.65
C GLN A 149 -6.86 -4.19 -9.81
N LEU A 150 -6.06 -3.74 -10.77
CA LEU A 150 -5.99 -2.34 -11.15
C LEU A 150 -7.28 -1.92 -11.86
N LEU A 151 -7.92 -0.88 -11.32
CA LEU A 151 -9.11 -0.29 -11.92
C LEU A 151 -8.72 0.86 -12.85
N PHE A 152 -9.50 1.07 -13.91
CA PHE A 152 -9.39 2.28 -14.71
C PHE A 152 -10.11 3.44 -13.99
N LEU A 153 -9.34 4.24 -13.28
CA LEU A 153 -9.84 5.35 -12.46
C LEU A 153 -9.76 6.65 -13.27
N ASN A 154 -10.89 7.10 -13.82
CA ASN A 154 -10.98 8.46 -14.36
C ASN A 154 -11.29 9.48 -13.25
N ASP A 155 -11.10 10.77 -13.50
CA ASP A 155 -11.26 11.81 -12.47
C ASP A 155 -12.63 11.78 -11.79
N GLN A 156 -13.70 11.56 -12.56
CA GLN A 156 -15.07 11.49 -12.02
C GLN A 156 -15.29 10.26 -11.13
N PHE A 157 -14.68 9.14 -11.49
CA PHE A 157 -14.74 7.91 -10.73
C PHE A 157 -13.95 8.04 -9.44
N VAL A 158 -12.77 8.68 -9.47
CA VAL A 158 -11.98 8.99 -8.28
C VAL A 158 -12.80 9.83 -7.30
N VAL A 159 -13.40 10.94 -7.75
CA VAL A 159 -14.23 11.80 -6.90
C VAL A 159 -15.41 11.05 -6.29
N GLY A 160 -16.07 10.19 -7.08
CA GLY A 160 -17.17 9.35 -6.59
C GLY A 160 -16.71 8.37 -5.50
N LEU A 161 -15.54 7.76 -5.71
CA LEU A 161 -14.97 6.76 -4.81
C LEU A 161 -14.46 7.39 -3.51
N GLU A 162 -13.82 8.56 -3.57
CA GLU A 162 -13.42 9.35 -2.39
C GLU A 162 -14.64 9.77 -1.55
N ARG A 163 -15.73 10.16 -2.20
CA ARG A 163 -16.99 10.48 -1.52
C ARG A 163 -17.57 9.26 -0.82
N GLU A 164 -17.58 8.11 -1.47
CA GLU A 164 -18.08 6.86 -0.88
C GLU A 164 -17.23 6.43 0.33
N LEU A 165 -15.90 6.52 0.22
CA LEU A 165 -14.99 6.25 1.33
C LEU A 165 -15.21 7.18 2.51
N SER A 166 -15.42 8.47 2.26
CA SER A 166 -15.70 9.45 3.31
C SER A 166 -16.98 9.10 4.08
N VAL A 167 -18.01 8.58 3.40
CA VAL A 167 -19.26 8.14 4.03
C VAL A 167 -19.07 6.83 4.81
N HIS A 168 -18.26 5.91 4.30
CA HIS A 168 -18.02 4.60 4.92
C HIS A 168 -17.06 4.66 6.11
N LEU A 169 -16.00 5.48 6.05
CA LEU A 169 -14.98 5.62 7.09
C LEU A 169 -15.22 6.80 8.04
N GLY A 170 -16.15 7.70 7.72
CA GLY A 170 -16.57 8.81 8.58
C GLY A 170 -17.58 8.43 9.68
N LYS A 171 -17.98 7.15 9.76
CA LYS A 171 -18.75 6.56 10.86
C LYS A 171 -17.84 5.86 11.87
#